data_AF-A0A2S5W346-F1
#
_entry.id   AF-A0A2S5W346-F1
#
_cell.length_a   1.000
_cell.length_b   1.000
_cell.length_c   1.000
_cell.angle_alpha   90.00
_cell.angle_beta   90.00
_cell.angle_gamma   90.00
#
_symmetry.space_group_name_H-M   'P 1'
#
loop_
_entity.id
_entity.type
_entity.pdbx_description
1 polymer ?
#
loop_
_entity_poly.entity_id
_entity_poly.type
_entity_poly.pdbx_seq_one_letter_code
_entity_poly.pdbx_strand_id
1 'polypeptide(L)'
;MIESHPLPAVEDAETEAPASEVQRTKRPSGAHITEGNARLIAFTGMFPCVDAEGLSMLSNRQETRFAPGGELTSIKGTKQRLNKIVRIGALKKTTNMATRVEHYGITDNGIGSAWSFGYTLERPDKLDNLSKSRLTHYQMIAHVAAQFASPQGFFRKSLGVGPVPLDNLVSEKMMRGSFDPVMRKIKAKPTADHRGDFGRWRADVIKSASEAVNAGRLQWSEIVEQRPALLTVGAAQRGDTKLKAVHQHDLTVILDGDRTGPRAKNLLVEIEISKKSWEEYDAIFATLAAELKEGSIYDRAIYFTHGVQISSLLRRVNARGSHGLIESGQLRIFPLLHRDGTPFIFNNRVPVGGN
;
A
#
# COMPACT_ATOMS: atom_id res chain seq x y z
N MET A 1 41.07 -31.18 96.66
CA MET A 1 40.01 -30.22 96.28
C MET A 1 40.71 -28.98 95.79
N ILE A 2 40.73 -28.75 94.48
CA ILE A 2 41.36 -27.57 93.87
C ILE A 2 40.41 -27.12 92.77
N GLU A 3 39.95 -25.88 92.93
CA GLU A 3 38.99 -25.15 92.09
C GLU A 3 39.60 -24.76 90.74
N SER A 4 38.79 -24.78 89.68
CA SER A 4 39.10 -24.17 88.40
C SER A 4 38.01 -23.15 88.04
N HIS A 5 38.41 -21.87 88.03
CA HIS A 5 37.64 -20.73 87.55
C HIS A 5 37.83 -20.52 86.04
N PRO A 6 36.89 -19.84 85.36
CA PRO A 6 36.76 -19.84 83.90
C PRO A 6 37.65 -18.81 83.19
N LEU A 7 38.00 -19.09 81.93
CA LEU A 7 38.78 -18.23 81.04
C LEU A 7 37.88 -17.36 80.11
N PRO A 8 38.38 -16.20 79.65
CA PRO A 8 37.60 -15.14 78.99
C PRO A 8 37.58 -15.23 77.45
N ALA A 9 36.69 -14.41 76.87
CA ALA A 9 36.39 -14.27 75.44
C ALA A 9 37.55 -13.71 74.60
N VAL A 10 37.58 -14.10 73.31
CA VAL A 10 38.48 -13.58 72.28
C VAL A 10 37.63 -12.84 71.22
N GLU A 11 37.98 -11.58 70.99
CA GLU A 11 37.50 -10.73 69.89
C GLU A 11 38.29 -11.03 68.61
N ASP A 12 37.60 -11.32 67.50
CA ASP A 12 38.21 -11.34 66.17
C ASP A 12 37.72 -10.12 65.36
N ALA A 13 38.68 -9.33 64.89
CA ALA A 13 38.49 -8.14 64.08
C ALA A 13 38.37 -8.50 62.60
N GLU A 14 37.23 -8.19 61.98
CA GLU A 14 37.04 -8.25 60.52
C GLU A 14 37.31 -6.87 59.89
N THR A 15 38.31 -6.83 59.00
CA THR A 15 38.71 -5.67 58.22
C THR A 15 37.85 -5.59 56.94
N GLU A 16 36.96 -4.59 56.84
CA GLU A 16 36.21 -4.29 55.63
C GLU A 16 37.13 -3.78 54.50
N ALA A 17 37.12 -4.45 53.35
CA ALA A 17 37.72 -3.97 52.11
C ALA A 17 36.76 -2.99 51.39
N PRO A 18 37.26 -1.91 50.75
CA PRO A 18 36.39 -0.90 50.16
C PRO A 18 35.67 -1.43 48.90
N ALA A 19 34.35 -1.22 48.87
CA ALA A 19 33.50 -1.54 47.73
C ALA A 19 33.96 -0.77 46.48
N SER A 20 34.33 -1.52 45.44
CA SER A 20 34.70 -0.97 44.14
C SER A 20 33.47 -0.34 43.48
N GLU A 21 33.64 0.93 43.10
CA GLU A 21 32.66 1.72 42.37
C GLU A 21 32.43 1.08 40.99
N VAL A 22 31.35 0.30 40.87
CA VAL A 22 30.91 -0.28 39.59
C VAL A 22 30.49 0.87 38.69
N GLN A 23 31.39 1.32 37.83
CA GLN A 23 31.07 2.16 36.68
C GLN A 23 29.96 1.47 35.89
N ARG A 24 28.72 1.96 36.05
CA ARG A 24 27.60 1.65 35.17
C ARG A 24 27.98 2.14 33.77
N THR A 25 28.57 1.26 32.98
CA THR A 25 28.69 1.42 31.55
C THR A 25 27.27 1.56 31.01
N LYS A 26 26.89 2.80 30.63
CA LYS A 26 25.68 3.03 29.83
C LYS A 26 25.83 2.18 28.58
N ARG A 27 25.14 1.03 28.52
CA ARG A 27 24.90 0.34 27.25
C ARG A 27 24.36 1.42 26.29
N PRO A 28 24.95 1.60 25.09
CA PRO A 28 24.36 2.50 24.12
C PRO A 28 22.93 2.00 23.91
N SER A 29 21.92 2.84 24.21
CA SER A 29 20.54 2.49 23.90
C SER A 29 20.51 2.23 22.39
N GLY A 30 20.43 0.97 21.99
CA GLY A 30 20.39 0.59 20.59
C GLY A 30 19.29 1.39 19.92
N ALA A 31 19.53 1.87 18.70
CA ALA A 31 18.47 2.51 17.95
C ALA A 31 17.42 1.44 17.61
N HIS A 32 16.30 1.41 18.36
CA HIS A 32 15.25 0.40 18.22
C HIS A 32 14.14 0.89 17.29
N ILE A 33 13.54 -0.05 16.54
CA ILE A 33 12.32 0.19 15.76
C ILE A 33 11.14 0.06 16.71
N THR A 34 10.27 1.06 16.76
CA THR A 34 9.01 1.03 17.52
C THR A 34 7.87 0.54 16.63
N GLU A 35 6.73 0.15 17.20
CA GLU A 35 5.55 -0.30 16.42
C GLU A 35 5.10 0.75 15.39
N GLY A 36 5.04 2.03 15.78
CA GLY A 36 4.73 3.09 14.83
C GLY A 36 5.78 3.27 13.73
N ASN A 37 7.04 2.86 13.95
CA ASN A 37 8.05 2.84 12.88
C ASN A 37 7.79 1.64 11.97
N ALA A 38 7.42 0.50 12.53
CA ALA A 38 7.12 -0.72 11.78
C ALA A 38 5.98 -0.50 10.77
N ARG A 39 4.90 0.21 11.15
CA ARG A 39 3.83 0.59 10.21
C ARG A 39 4.35 1.42 9.02
N LEU A 40 5.23 2.39 9.26
CA LEU A 40 5.83 3.21 8.19
C LEU A 40 6.73 2.37 7.28
N ILE A 41 7.51 1.45 7.88
CA ILE A 41 8.39 0.54 7.15
C ILE A 41 7.55 -0.42 6.28
N ALA A 42 6.52 -1.04 6.85
CA ALA A 42 5.60 -1.94 6.15
C ALA A 42 4.93 -1.23 4.98
N PHE A 43 4.36 -0.04 5.22
CA PHE A 43 3.75 0.77 4.15
C PHE A 43 4.75 1.06 3.02
N THR A 44 5.98 1.45 3.36
CA THR A 44 7.03 1.74 2.37
C THR A 44 7.43 0.49 1.57
N GLY A 45 7.31 -0.70 2.16
CA GLY A 45 7.54 -1.97 1.46
C GLY A 45 6.43 -2.34 0.48
N MET A 46 5.18 -1.96 0.77
CA MET A 46 4.02 -2.18 -0.09
C MET A 46 3.92 -1.13 -1.21
N PHE A 47 4.29 0.11 -0.89
CA PHE A 47 4.21 1.28 -1.75
C PHE A 47 5.57 2.01 -1.76
N PRO A 48 6.50 1.63 -2.65
CA PRO A 48 7.78 2.32 -2.79
C PRO A 48 7.56 3.74 -3.31
N CYS A 49 8.58 4.58 -3.19
CA CYS A 49 8.56 5.97 -3.63
C CYS A 49 7.60 6.88 -2.85
N VAL A 50 7.02 6.38 -1.76
CA VAL A 50 6.31 7.23 -0.80
C VAL A 50 7.25 8.32 -0.28
N ASP A 51 6.71 9.52 -0.07
CA ASP A 51 7.41 10.65 0.51
C ASP A 51 7.00 10.87 1.99
N ALA A 52 7.59 11.89 2.62
CA ALA A 52 7.26 12.23 4.00
C ALA A 52 5.81 12.71 4.17
N GLU A 53 5.18 13.26 3.12
CA GLU A 53 3.79 13.70 3.16
C GLU A 53 2.85 12.49 3.23
N GLY A 54 3.01 11.53 2.31
CA GLY A 54 2.32 10.24 2.30
C GLY A 54 2.41 9.53 3.64
N LEU A 55 3.63 9.35 4.14
CA LEU A 55 3.87 8.68 5.42
C LEU A 55 3.31 9.45 6.64
N SER A 56 3.17 10.78 6.55
CA SER A 56 2.57 11.57 7.63
C SER A 56 1.07 11.33 7.80
N MET A 57 0.39 10.80 6.76
CA MET A 57 -1.04 10.50 6.78
C MET A 57 -1.36 9.18 7.51
N LEU A 58 -0.37 8.34 7.83
CA LEU A 58 -0.58 7.00 8.39
C LEU A 58 -0.76 6.96 9.91
N SER A 59 -0.61 8.08 10.60
CA SER A 59 -0.70 8.12 12.07
C SER A 59 -1.14 9.48 12.57
N ASN A 60 -1.91 9.46 13.64
CA ASN A 60 -2.22 10.65 14.42
C ASN A 60 -1.08 10.94 15.41
N ARG A 61 -0.87 12.23 15.69
CA ARG A 61 -0.04 12.70 16.79
C ARG A 61 -0.67 12.20 18.10
N GLN A 62 0.15 11.60 18.95
CA GLN A 62 -0.24 11.29 20.32
C GLN A 62 -0.43 12.57 21.11
N GLU A 63 -1.37 12.56 22.04
CA GLU A 63 -1.56 13.68 22.95
C GLU A 63 -0.29 13.91 23.78
N THR A 64 0.05 15.18 23.97
CA THR A 64 1.17 15.59 24.82
C THR A 64 0.69 16.72 25.73
N ARG A 65 1.44 16.99 26.81
CA ARG A 65 1.15 18.12 27.71
C ARG A 65 1.09 19.49 27.01
N PHE A 66 1.60 19.60 25.77
CA PHE A 66 1.68 20.85 25.01
C PHE A 66 0.76 20.90 23.80
N ALA A 67 0.12 19.79 23.42
CA ALA A 67 -0.68 19.75 22.20
C ALA A 67 -1.70 18.61 22.24
N PRO A 68 -2.97 18.87 21.84
CA PRO A 68 -3.99 17.85 21.79
C PRO A 68 -3.61 16.75 20.79
N GLY A 69 -3.99 15.51 21.08
CA GLY A 69 -3.83 14.38 20.15
C GLY A 69 -4.84 14.43 19.00
N GLY A 70 -4.78 13.43 18.11
CA GLY A 70 -5.83 13.18 17.11
C GLY A 70 -5.65 13.86 15.75
N GLU A 71 -4.77 14.86 15.64
CA GLU A 71 -4.34 15.44 14.36
C GLU A 71 -3.32 14.54 13.66
N LEU A 72 -3.21 14.59 12.33
CA LEU A 72 -2.14 13.90 11.60
C LEU A 72 -0.75 14.39 12.04
N THR A 73 0.20 13.45 12.15
CA THR A 73 1.62 13.80 12.41
C THR A 73 2.13 14.84 11.41
N SER A 74 2.99 15.77 11.81
CA SER A 74 3.49 16.81 10.89
C SER A 74 4.49 16.24 9.88
N ILE A 75 4.50 16.75 8.64
CA ILE A 75 5.44 16.32 7.59
C ILE A 75 6.90 16.44 8.07
N LYS A 76 7.24 17.55 8.75
CA LYS A 76 8.58 17.79 9.32
C LYS A 76 8.94 16.74 10.38
N GLY A 77 8.01 16.43 11.30
CA GLY A 77 8.22 15.40 12.32
C GLY A 77 8.38 14.01 11.72
N THR A 78 7.57 13.68 10.72
CA THR A 78 7.69 12.44 9.96
C THR A 78 9.04 12.36 9.24
N LYS A 79 9.50 13.41 8.57
CA LYS A 79 10.83 13.43 7.94
C LYS A 79 11.98 13.19 8.95
N GLN A 80 11.90 13.77 10.15
CA GLN A 80 12.89 13.50 11.21
C GLN A 80 12.87 12.03 11.65
N ARG A 81 11.66 11.46 11.80
CA ARG A 81 11.48 10.04 12.11
C ARG A 81 12.04 9.14 11.01
N LEU A 82 11.78 9.44 9.75
CA LEU A 82 12.28 8.67 8.61
C LEU A 82 13.81 8.73 8.51
N ASN A 83 14.42 9.88 8.76
CA ASN A 83 15.89 9.98 8.82
C ASN A 83 16.50 9.05 9.89
N LYS A 84 15.82 8.84 11.02
CA LYS A 84 16.26 7.86 12.03
C LYS A 84 16.15 6.43 11.51
N ILE A 85 15.02 6.09 10.86
CA ILE A 85 14.79 4.75 10.29
C ILE A 85 15.81 4.45 9.18
N VAL A 86 16.17 5.45 8.36
CA VAL A 86 17.23 5.36 7.35
C VAL A 86 18.60 5.13 7.99
N ARG A 87 18.94 5.83 9.09
CA ARG A 87 20.21 5.62 9.81
C ARG A 87 20.34 4.22 10.43
N ILE A 88 19.22 3.62 10.84
CA ILE A 88 19.15 2.22 11.31
C ILE A 88 19.27 1.23 10.14
N GLY A 89 19.19 1.71 8.90
CA GLY A 89 19.33 0.90 7.70
C GLY A 89 18.06 0.13 7.33
N ALA A 90 16.90 0.43 7.94
CA ALA A 90 15.63 -0.21 7.60
C ALA A 90 14.93 0.39 6.37
N LEU A 91 15.26 1.64 6.03
CA LEU A 91 14.83 2.30 4.80
C LEU A 91 16.03 2.88 4.06
N LYS A 92 15.91 3.00 2.74
CA LYS A 92 16.77 3.84 1.90
C LYS A 92 15.98 5.05 1.42
N LYS A 93 16.71 6.12 1.09
CA LYS A 93 16.14 7.33 0.51
C LYS A 93 16.87 7.73 -0.76
N THR A 94 16.12 8.26 -1.71
CA THR A 94 16.65 8.87 -2.93
C THR A 94 15.92 10.19 -3.17
N THR A 95 16.64 11.19 -3.65
CA THR A 95 16.06 12.51 -3.92
C THR A 95 15.82 12.67 -5.40
N ASN A 96 14.59 13.02 -5.78
CA ASN A 96 14.33 13.50 -7.13
C ASN A 96 14.94 14.90 -7.27
N MET A 97 16.01 15.03 -8.05
CA MET A 97 16.76 16.28 -8.19
C MET A 97 15.93 17.42 -8.82
N ALA A 98 14.91 17.10 -9.62
CA ALA A 98 14.07 18.12 -10.26
C ALA A 98 13.05 18.71 -9.28
N THR A 99 12.37 17.86 -8.51
CA THR A 99 11.31 18.29 -7.58
C THR A 99 11.80 18.51 -6.16
N ARG A 100 13.03 18.08 -5.84
CA ARG A 100 13.64 18.03 -4.49
C ARG A 100 12.86 17.16 -3.50
N VAL A 101 11.93 16.35 -3.97
CA VAL A 101 11.18 15.39 -3.14
C VAL A 101 12.09 14.21 -2.79
N GLU A 102 12.06 13.82 -1.52
CA GLU A 102 12.71 12.60 -1.02
C GLU A 102 11.72 11.44 -1.10
N HIS A 103 12.15 10.39 -1.78
CA HIS A 103 11.42 9.14 -1.94
C HIS A 103 12.06 8.06 -1.07
N TYR A 104 11.23 7.28 -0.39
CA TYR A 104 11.66 6.24 0.52
C TYR A 104 11.38 4.84 -0.06
N GLY A 105 12.26 3.90 0.24
CA GLY A 105 12.09 2.49 -0.13
C GLY A 105 12.62 1.56 0.96
N ILE A 106 12.10 0.35 1.04
CA ILE A 106 12.50 -0.62 2.07
C ILE A 106 13.84 -1.28 1.75
N THR A 107 14.57 -1.69 2.78
CA THR A 107 15.78 -2.52 2.69
C THR A 107 15.50 -3.93 3.20
N ASP A 108 16.45 -4.86 3.06
CA ASP A 108 16.31 -6.21 3.63
C ASP A 108 16.18 -6.19 5.17
N ASN A 109 16.93 -5.30 5.83
CA ASN A 109 16.77 -5.07 7.27
C ASN A 109 15.37 -4.53 7.61
N GLY A 110 14.82 -3.65 6.77
CA GLY A 110 13.46 -3.15 6.91
C GLY A 110 12.40 -4.25 6.80
N ILE A 111 12.58 -5.18 5.86
CA ILE A 111 11.69 -6.34 5.69
C ILE A 111 11.68 -7.19 6.95
N GLY A 112 12.86 -7.59 7.44
CA GLY A 112 12.98 -8.36 8.68
C GLY A 112 12.40 -7.63 9.90
N SER A 113 12.54 -6.30 9.93
CA SER A 113 11.93 -5.46 10.96
C SER A 113 10.41 -5.46 10.87
N ALA A 114 9.82 -5.33 9.69
CA ALA A 114 8.37 -5.36 9.52
C ALA A 114 7.78 -6.72 9.95
N TRP A 115 8.41 -7.83 9.57
CA TRP A 115 8.01 -9.18 9.97
C TRP A 115 8.04 -9.37 11.49
N SER A 116 9.03 -8.80 12.18
CA SER A 116 9.13 -8.87 13.65
C SER A 116 7.97 -8.18 14.38
N PHE A 117 7.21 -7.32 13.68
CA PHE A 117 6.00 -6.65 14.18
C PHE A 117 4.71 -7.23 13.56
N GLY A 118 4.78 -8.39 12.90
CA GLY A 118 3.61 -9.12 12.38
C GLY A 118 3.09 -8.64 11.02
N TYR A 119 3.74 -7.67 10.37
CA TYR A 119 3.36 -7.28 9.01
C TYR A 119 3.84 -8.31 8.00
N THR A 120 2.98 -8.71 7.07
CA THR A 120 3.35 -9.63 5.99
C THR A 120 3.62 -8.85 4.72
N LEU A 121 4.88 -8.90 4.26
CA LEU A 121 5.31 -8.29 3.00
C LEU A 121 5.58 -9.42 1.99
N GLU A 122 4.56 -9.83 1.24
CA GLU A 122 4.70 -10.95 0.30
C GLU A 122 5.72 -10.65 -0.81
N ARG A 123 5.74 -9.39 -1.28
CA ARG A 123 6.60 -8.94 -2.40
C ARG A 123 7.06 -7.49 -2.19
N PRO A 124 7.90 -7.24 -1.17
CA PRO A 124 8.36 -5.89 -0.88
C PRO A 124 9.07 -5.29 -2.09
N ASP A 125 8.77 -4.03 -2.38
CA ASP A 125 9.42 -3.31 -3.46
C ASP A 125 10.59 -2.46 -2.98
N LYS A 126 11.71 -2.56 -3.69
CA LYS A 126 12.91 -1.78 -3.45
C LYS A 126 12.94 -0.64 -4.46
N LEU A 127 13.49 0.50 -4.06
CA LEU A 127 13.55 1.73 -4.87
C LEU A 127 14.48 1.68 -6.11
N ASP A 128 14.92 0.50 -6.57
CA ASP A 128 16.03 0.39 -7.52
C ASP A 128 15.61 0.67 -8.98
N ASN A 129 16.43 1.44 -9.70
CA ASN A 129 16.39 1.67 -11.15
C ASN A 129 15.06 2.22 -11.75
N LEU A 130 14.34 3.06 -11.01
CA LEU A 130 13.11 3.68 -11.51
C LEU A 130 13.38 4.94 -12.34
N SER A 131 12.72 5.06 -13.50
CA SER A 131 12.74 6.29 -14.30
C SER A 131 12.02 7.44 -13.56
N LYS A 132 12.33 8.69 -13.89
CA LYS A 132 11.70 9.87 -13.26
C LYS A 132 10.17 9.88 -13.34
N SER A 133 9.63 9.49 -14.50
CA SER A 133 8.18 9.40 -14.69
C SER A 133 7.56 8.31 -13.81
N ARG A 134 8.21 7.14 -13.72
CA ARG A 134 7.77 6.05 -12.84
C ARG A 134 7.86 6.42 -11.36
N LEU A 135 8.90 7.14 -10.95
CA LEU A 135 9.02 7.64 -9.57
C LEU A 135 7.82 8.51 -9.19
N THR A 136 7.43 9.43 -10.08
CA THR A 136 6.32 10.35 -9.83
C THR A 136 4.98 9.62 -9.82
N HIS A 137 4.78 8.69 -10.75
CA HIS A 137 3.58 7.84 -10.77
C HIS A 137 3.45 7.02 -9.49
N TYR A 138 4.50 6.29 -9.09
CA TYR A 138 4.50 5.50 -7.87
C TYR A 138 4.36 6.33 -6.60
N GLN A 139 4.95 7.53 -6.55
CA GLN A 139 4.70 8.47 -5.46
C GLN A 139 3.21 8.79 -5.33
N MET A 140 2.50 9.02 -6.44
CA MET A 140 1.06 9.32 -6.42
C MET A 140 0.22 8.11 -6.04
N ILE A 141 0.57 6.90 -6.48
CA ILE A 141 -0.07 5.65 -6.00
C ILE A 141 0.10 5.55 -4.48
N ALA A 142 1.32 5.71 -3.99
CA ALA A 142 1.62 5.65 -2.55
C ALA A 142 0.86 6.74 -1.77
N HIS A 143 0.74 7.94 -2.33
CA HIS A 143 -0.01 9.03 -1.71
C HIS A 143 -1.50 8.71 -1.58
N VAL A 144 -2.13 8.22 -2.64
CA VAL A 144 -3.55 7.81 -2.63
C VAL A 144 -3.77 6.62 -1.69
N ALA A 145 -2.89 5.62 -1.71
CA ALA A 145 -2.93 4.49 -0.77
C ALA A 145 -2.83 4.96 0.69
N ALA A 146 -1.98 5.96 0.97
CA ALA A 146 -1.87 6.54 2.30
C ALA A 146 -3.13 7.32 2.72
N GLN A 147 -3.84 7.97 1.78
CA GLN A 147 -5.15 8.60 2.05
C GLN A 147 -6.22 7.57 2.41
N PHE A 148 -6.26 6.41 1.72
CA PHE A 148 -7.13 5.29 2.10
C PHE A 148 -6.77 4.73 3.48
N ALA A 149 -5.48 4.56 3.78
CA ALA A 149 -5.01 4.04 5.07
C ALA A 149 -5.11 5.02 6.24
N SER A 150 -5.39 6.30 5.95
CA SER A 150 -5.29 7.36 6.93
C SER A 150 -6.40 7.27 7.98
N PRO A 151 -6.09 7.41 9.28
CA PRO A 151 -7.11 7.45 10.34
C PRO A 151 -8.09 8.62 10.19
N GLN A 152 -7.76 9.66 9.41
CA GLN A 152 -8.68 10.77 9.13
C GLN A 152 -9.85 10.36 8.21
N GLY A 153 -9.71 9.26 7.46
CA GLY A 153 -10.75 8.78 6.56
C GLY A 153 -11.07 9.77 5.44
N PHE A 154 -10.06 10.11 4.63
CA PHE A 154 -10.16 11.10 3.53
C PHE A 154 -11.34 10.83 2.59
N PHE A 155 -11.68 9.56 2.39
CA PHE A 155 -12.72 9.13 1.46
C PHE A 155 -14.06 8.77 2.13
N ARG A 156 -14.23 9.03 3.43
CA ARG A 156 -15.46 8.70 4.15
C ARG A 156 -16.66 9.45 3.56
N LYS A 157 -16.50 10.75 3.28
CA LYS A 157 -17.58 11.59 2.72
C LYS A 157 -17.79 11.35 1.22
N SER A 158 -16.71 11.21 0.45
CA SER A 158 -16.78 11.17 -1.01
C SER A 158 -17.05 9.77 -1.57
N LEU A 159 -16.59 8.71 -0.91
CA LEU A 159 -16.73 7.32 -1.35
C LEU A 159 -17.55 6.43 -0.40
N GLY A 160 -17.80 6.88 0.83
CA GLY A 160 -18.35 6.04 1.90
C GLY A 160 -17.32 5.12 2.52
N VAL A 161 -16.02 5.38 2.32
CA VAL A 161 -14.93 4.46 2.69
C VAL A 161 -14.16 5.04 3.87
N GLY A 162 -14.19 4.33 5.00
CA GLY A 162 -13.40 4.67 6.18
C GLY A 162 -11.90 4.37 6.00
N PRO A 163 -11.09 4.57 7.06
CA PRO A 163 -9.71 4.14 7.07
C PRO A 163 -9.58 2.65 6.72
N VAL A 164 -8.72 2.32 5.76
CA VAL A 164 -8.50 0.97 5.27
C VAL A 164 -7.25 0.36 5.91
N PRO A 165 -7.29 -0.87 6.43
CA PRO A 165 -6.09 -1.57 6.91
C PRO A 165 -5.05 -1.73 5.79
N LEU A 166 -3.76 -1.80 6.16
CA LEU A 166 -2.70 -1.91 5.16
C LEU A 166 -2.83 -3.19 4.31
N ASP A 167 -3.18 -4.32 4.94
CA ASP A 167 -3.33 -5.61 4.27
C ASP A 167 -4.45 -5.63 3.22
N ASN A 168 -5.35 -4.65 3.28
CA ASN A 168 -6.44 -4.47 2.32
C ASN A 168 -6.07 -3.54 1.15
N LEU A 169 -4.83 -3.05 1.09
CA LEU A 169 -4.33 -2.22 0.00
C LEU A 169 -3.34 -3.02 -0.86
N VAL A 170 -3.75 -3.35 -2.09
CA VAL A 170 -2.95 -4.19 -2.99
C VAL A 170 -2.44 -3.37 -4.16
N SER A 171 -1.13 -3.18 -4.25
CA SER A 171 -0.50 -2.43 -5.35
C SER A 171 -0.46 -3.23 -6.67
N GLU A 172 -0.26 -2.54 -7.79
CA GLU A 172 -0.01 -3.16 -9.10
C GLU A 172 1.03 -4.29 -9.04
N LYS A 173 2.13 -4.09 -8.29
CA LYS A 173 3.19 -5.09 -8.17
C LYS A 173 2.75 -6.34 -7.41
N MET A 174 1.94 -6.18 -6.36
CA MET A 174 1.37 -7.31 -5.63
C MET A 174 0.41 -8.10 -6.54
N MET A 175 -0.45 -7.39 -7.29
CA MET A 175 -1.34 -8.02 -8.27
C MET A 175 -0.57 -8.78 -9.36
N ARG A 176 0.49 -8.16 -9.91
CA ARG A 176 1.40 -8.80 -10.87
C ARG A 176 2.06 -10.04 -10.29
N GLY A 177 2.42 -9.99 -9.02
CA GLY A 177 2.97 -11.13 -8.29
C GLY A 177 2.07 -12.36 -8.25
N SER A 178 0.76 -12.16 -8.16
CA SER A 178 -0.25 -13.23 -8.18
C SER A 178 -0.63 -13.64 -9.62
N PHE A 179 -0.60 -12.69 -10.56
CA PHE A 179 -0.92 -12.90 -11.97
C PHE A 179 0.16 -13.68 -12.75
N ASP A 180 1.44 -13.32 -12.62
CA ASP A 180 2.52 -13.89 -13.43
C ASP A 180 2.67 -15.43 -13.30
N PRO A 181 2.56 -16.02 -12.09
CA PRO A 181 2.59 -17.48 -11.94
C PRO A 181 1.41 -18.17 -12.63
N VAL A 182 0.22 -17.56 -12.60
CA VAL A 182 -0.97 -18.07 -13.28
C VAL A 182 -0.75 -18.05 -14.79
N MET A 183 -0.29 -16.92 -15.35
CA MET A 183 0.02 -16.82 -16.77
C MET A 183 1.07 -17.83 -17.23
N ARG A 184 2.11 -18.07 -16.43
CA ARG A 184 3.09 -19.11 -16.72
C ARG A 184 2.45 -20.50 -16.80
N LYS A 185 1.54 -20.83 -15.88
CA LYS A 185 0.80 -22.11 -15.91
C LYS A 185 -0.11 -22.23 -17.13
N ILE A 186 -0.87 -21.20 -17.47
CA ILE A 186 -1.78 -21.19 -18.64
C ILE A 186 -0.97 -21.38 -19.93
N LYS A 187 0.17 -20.69 -20.06
CA LYS A 187 1.05 -20.84 -21.24
C LYS A 187 1.73 -22.20 -21.33
N ALA A 188 2.08 -22.81 -20.19
CA ALA A 188 2.77 -24.10 -20.14
C ALA A 188 1.84 -25.31 -20.36
N LYS A 189 0.54 -25.16 -20.07
CA LYS A 189 -0.48 -26.20 -20.28
C LYS A 189 -1.65 -25.62 -21.08
N PRO A 190 -1.47 -25.37 -22.39
CA PRO A 190 -2.58 -24.98 -23.24
C PRO A 190 -3.55 -26.16 -23.31
N THR A 191 -4.59 -26.16 -22.49
CA THR A 191 -5.73 -27.04 -22.71
C THR A 191 -6.46 -26.56 -23.97
N ALA A 192 -7.24 -27.45 -24.60
CA ALA A 192 -8.05 -27.10 -25.76
C ALA A 192 -8.92 -25.85 -25.50
N ASP A 193 -9.34 -25.65 -24.24
CA ASP A 193 -10.22 -24.57 -23.81
C ASP A 193 -9.50 -23.26 -23.45
N HIS A 194 -8.23 -23.31 -23.01
CA HIS A 194 -7.51 -22.16 -22.45
C HIS A 194 -6.18 -21.88 -23.18
N ARG A 195 -6.23 -21.62 -24.50
CA ARG A 195 -5.07 -21.31 -25.36
C ARG A 195 -4.26 -20.05 -24.94
N GLY A 196 -3.65 -20.02 -23.76
CA GLY A 196 -2.92 -18.85 -23.26
C GLY A 196 -3.81 -17.66 -22.83
N ASP A 197 -5.14 -17.81 -22.83
CA ASP A 197 -6.09 -16.71 -22.61
C ASP A 197 -6.43 -16.54 -21.12
N PHE A 198 -5.93 -15.44 -20.53
CA PHE A 198 -6.20 -15.09 -19.14
C PHE A 198 -7.69 -14.83 -18.86
N GLY A 199 -8.40 -14.20 -19.79
CA GLY A 199 -9.79 -13.82 -19.59
C GLY A 199 -10.71 -15.05 -19.52
N ARG A 200 -10.41 -16.11 -20.28
CA ARG A 200 -11.11 -17.40 -20.15
C ARG A 200 -10.85 -18.05 -18.79
N TRP A 201 -9.57 -18.14 -18.41
CA TRP A 201 -9.18 -18.68 -17.11
C TRP A 201 -9.87 -17.91 -15.96
N ARG A 202 -9.91 -16.57 -16.04
CA ARG A 202 -10.56 -15.70 -15.06
C ARG A 202 -12.04 -16.04 -14.93
N ALA A 203 -12.76 -16.11 -16.04
CA ALA A 203 -14.19 -16.41 -16.04
C ALA A 203 -14.49 -17.78 -15.41
N ASP A 204 -13.70 -18.80 -15.73
CA ASP A 204 -13.87 -20.14 -15.16
C ASP A 204 -13.56 -20.18 -13.66
N VAL A 205 -12.57 -19.43 -13.20
CA VAL A 205 -12.27 -19.32 -11.76
C VAL A 205 -13.37 -18.56 -11.01
N ILE A 206 -13.93 -17.49 -11.58
CA ILE A 206 -15.06 -16.76 -10.96
C ILE A 206 -16.29 -17.67 -10.88
N LYS A 207 -16.59 -18.41 -11.95
CA LYS A 207 -17.68 -19.38 -11.99
C LYS A 207 -17.49 -20.47 -10.93
N SER A 208 -16.31 -21.09 -10.88
CA SER A 208 -15.98 -22.14 -9.92
C SER A 208 -16.03 -21.64 -8.47
N ALA A 209 -15.57 -20.41 -8.21
CA ALA A 209 -15.67 -19.79 -6.90
C ALA A 209 -17.15 -19.60 -6.49
N SER A 210 -17.98 -19.11 -7.40
CA SER A 210 -19.43 -18.94 -7.15
C SER A 210 -20.12 -20.27 -6.85
N GLU A 211 -19.78 -21.33 -7.59
CA GLU A 211 -20.28 -22.69 -7.33
C GLU A 211 -19.80 -23.23 -5.97
N ALA A 212 -18.56 -22.95 -5.57
CA ALA A 212 -18.04 -23.32 -4.26
C ALA A 212 -18.77 -22.59 -3.13
N VAL A 213 -19.10 -21.31 -3.32
CA VAL A 213 -19.90 -20.54 -2.35
C VAL A 213 -21.31 -21.11 -2.21
N ASN A 214 -21.98 -21.39 -3.33
CA ASN A 214 -23.32 -21.99 -3.31
C ASN A 214 -23.33 -23.39 -2.65
N ALA A 215 -22.21 -24.11 -2.73
CA ALA A 215 -22.01 -25.40 -2.05
C ALA A 215 -21.54 -25.27 -0.59
N GLY A 216 -21.41 -24.06 -0.04
CA GLY A 216 -20.95 -23.82 1.34
C GLY A 216 -19.47 -24.13 1.60
N ARG A 217 -18.65 -24.25 0.55
CA ARG A 217 -17.21 -24.57 0.64
C ARG A 217 -16.30 -23.34 0.66
N LEU A 218 -16.86 -22.17 0.40
CA LEU A 218 -16.17 -20.89 0.30
C LEU A 218 -17.13 -19.78 0.74
N GLN A 219 -16.64 -18.73 1.40
CA GLN A 219 -17.43 -17.52 1.62
C GLN A 219 -17.19 -16.48 0.51
N TRP A 220 -18.18 -15.64 0.23
CA TRP A 220 -18.02 -14.54 -0.74
C TRP A 220 -16.84 -13.63 -0.40
N SER A 221 -16.61 -13.37 0.89
CA SER A 221 -15.50 -12.56 1.42
C SER A 221 -14.11 -13.17 1.17
N GLU A 222 -14.02 -14.49 1.00
CA GLU A 222 -12.75 -15.24 0.89
C GLU A 222 -12.27 -15.38 -0.56
N ILE A 223 -13.09 -15.03 -1.56
CA ILE A 223 -12.79 -15.28 -2.98
C ILE A 223 -11.45 -14.66 -3.38
N VAL A 224 -11.25 -13.38 -3.07
CA VAL A 224 -10.04 -12.64 -3.45
C VAL A 224 -8.82 -13.12 -2.67
N GLU A 225 -8.98 -13.43 -1.37
CA GLU A 225 -7.91 -13.95 -0.54
C GLU A 225 -7.41 -15.30 -1.06
N GLN A 226 -8.32 -16.22 -1.40
CA GLN A 226 -7.94 -17.54 -1.91
C GLN A 226 -7.55 -17.53 -3.40
N ARG A 227 -7.94 -16.49 -4.15
CA ARG A 227 -7.70 -16.37 -5.61
C ARG A 227 -7.21 -14.96 -5.95
N PRO A 228 -6.04 -14.51 -5.45
CA PRO A 228 -5.60 -13.11 -5.57
C PRO A 228 -5.28 -12.67 -7.01
N ALA A 229 -5.05 -13.62 -7.92
CA ALA A 229 -4.92 -13.31 -9.35
C ALA A 229 -6.21 -12.74 -9.96
N LEU A 230 -7.37 -12.95 -9.30
CA LEU A 230 -8.63 -12.31 -9.69
C LEU A 230 -8.64 -10.79 -9.47
N LEU A 231 -7.64 -10.22 -8.80
CA LEU A 231 -7.52 -8.77 -8.75
C LEU A 231 -7.08 -8.16 -10.09
N THR A 232 -6.40 -8.93 -10.95
CA THR A 232 -6.09 -8.47 -12.31
C THR A 232 -7.31 -8.63 -13.22
N VAL A 233 -7.76 -7.55 -13.84
CA VAL A 233 -8.89 -7.56 -14.76
C VAL A 233 -8.45 -8.12 -16.11
N GLY A 234 -9.33 -8.83 -16.82
CA GLY A 234 -9.04 -9.30 -18.17
C GLY A 234 -10.26 -9.94 -18.81
N ALA A 235 -10.36 -9.82 -20.13
CA ALA A 235 -11.46 -10.36 -20.92
C ALA A 235 -10.97 -11.36 -21.97
N ALA A 236 -11.76 -12.42 -22.18
CA ALA A 236 -11.47 -13.42 -23.18
C ALA A 236 -11.36 -12.77 -24.57
N GLN A 237 -10.32 -13.11 -25.31
CA GLN A 237 -10.06 -12.49 -26.61
C GLN A 237 -10.80 -13.25 -27.71
N ARG A 238 -11.54 -12.51 -28.54
CA ARG A 238 -12.24 -12.98 -29.73
C ARG A 238 -11.95 -11.99 -30.87
N GLY A 239 -12.12 -12.40 -32.12
CA GLY A 239 -12.00 -11.48 -33.26
C GLY A 239 -12.85 -10.22 -33.02
N ASP A 240 -12.24 -9.05 -33.24
CA ASP A 240 -12.83 -7.71 -33.09
C ASP A 240 -13.25 -7.26 -31.68
N THR A 241 -12.82 -7.94 -30.60
CA THR A 241 -13.09 -7.43 -29.25
C THR A 241 -12.25 -6.20 -28.93
N LYS A 242 -12.89 -5.12 -28.46
CA LYS A 242 -12.19 -3.92 -27.93
C LYS A 242 -11.71 -4.09 -26.49
N LEU A 243 -12.09 -5.20 -25.84
CA LEU A 243 -11.74 -5.47 -24.44
C LEU A 243 -10.27 -5.84 -24.32
N LYS A 244 -9.61 -5.34 -23.27
CA LYS A 244 -8.22 -5.70 -22.98
C LYS A 244 -8.13 -7.16 -22.54
N ALA A 245 -7.16 -7.87 -23.10
CA ALA A 245 -6.82 -9.23 -22.65
C ALA A 245 -6.45 -9.23 -21.16
N VAL A 246 -5.73 -8.20 -20.73
CA VAL A 246 -5.28 -7.99 -19.36
C VAL A 246 -5.24 -6.49 -19.07
N HIS A 247 -5.70 -6.13 -17.89
CA HIS A 247 -5.61 -4.78 -17.33
C HIS A 247 -5.23 -4.88 -15.85
N GLN A 248 -4.03 -4.39 -15.53
CA GLN A 248 -3.55 -4.22 -14.16
C GLN A 248 -3.63 -2.73 -13.85
N HIS A 249 -4.55 -2.38 -12.97
CA HIS A 249 -4.69 -1.03 -12.44
C HIS A 249 -3.68 -0.78 -11.32
N ASP A 250 -3.58 0.46 -10.90
CA ASP A 250 -2.55 0.92 -9.97
C ASP A 250 -2.71 0.40 -8.53
N LEU A 251 -3.95 0.36 -8.02
CA LEU A 251 -4.26 0.00 -6.62
C LEU A 251 -5.63 -0.67 -6.48
N THR A 252 -5.69 -1.79 -5.77
CA THR A 252 -6.95 -2.34 -5.25
C THR A 252 -7.16 -1.95 -3.80
N VAL A 253 -8.39 -1.58 -3.46
CA VAL A 253 -8.85 -1.43 -2.08
C VAL A 253 -9.83 -2.56 -1.78
N ILE A 254 -9.44 -3.51 -0.95
CA ILE A 254 -10.25 -4.66 -0.56
C ILE A 254 -11.22 -4.24 0.55
N LEU A 255 -12.52 -4.33 0.26
CA LEU A 255 -13.61 -3.96 1.17
C LEU A 255 -14.60 -5.14 1.37
N ASP A 256 -14.22 -6.34 0.94
CA ASP A 256 -15.07 -7.53 0.94
C ASP A 256 -15.14 -8.28 2.28
N GLY A 257 -14.49 -7.78 3.35
CA GLY A 257 -14.39 -8.50 4.63
C GLY A 257 -15.74 -8.87 5.27
N ASP A 258 -16.80 -8.15 4.93
CA ASP A 258 -18.18 -8.36 5.39
C ASP A 258 -19.15 -8.66 4.22
N ARG A 259 -18.63 -9.19 3.10
CA ARG A 259 -19.42 -9.52 1.91
C ARG A 259 -20.26 -10.78 2.13
N THR A 260 -21.58 -10.64 2.00
CA THR A 260 -22.55 -11.75 2.15
C THR A 260 -23.22 -12.19 0.86
N GLY A 261 -23.00 -11.48 -0.25
CA GLY A 261 -23.68 -11.72 -1.52
C GLY A 261 -22.75 -11.68 -2.74
N PRO A 262 -23.30 -11.95 -3.93
CA PRO A 262 -22.54 -12.09 -5.16
C PRO A 262 -21.92 -10.77 -5.64
N ARG A 263 -22.35 -9.62 -5.14
CA ARG A 263 -21.75 -8.32 -5.48
C ARG A 263 -20.57 -8.01 -4.55
N ALA A 264 -19.42 -7.73 -5.14
CA ALA A 264 -18.25 -7.25 -4.42
C ALA A 264 -18.46 -5.82 -3.90
N LYS A 265 -17.59 -5.40 -2.99
CA LYS A 265 -17.43 -4.04 -2.45
C LYS A 265 -16.05 -3.45 -2.78
N ASN A 266 -15.12 -4.26 -3.30
CA ASN A 266 -13.76 -3.81 -3.59
C ASN A 266 -13.73 -2.69 -4.64
N LEU A 267 -12.72 -1.83 -4.54
CA LEU A 267 -12.49 -0.75 -5.47
C LEU A 267 -11.27 -1.02 -6.33
N LEU A 268 -11.42 -0.78 -7.63
CA LEU A 268 -10.32 -0.61 -8.56
C LEU A 268 -9.92 0.87 -8.55
N VAL A 269 -8.64 1.18 -8.37
CA VAL A 269 -8.15 2.56 -8.32
C VAL A 269 -7.06 2.76 -9.37
N GLU A 270 -7.20 3.84 -10.14
CA GLU A 270 -6.26 4.26 -11.18
C GLU A 270 -5.77 5.68 -10.92
N ILE A 271 -4.47 5.89 -11.12
CA ILE A 271 -3.82 7.19 -10.99
C ILE A 271 -3.44 7.64 -12.40
N GLU A 272 -3.92 8.80 -12.84
CA GLU A 272 -3.64 9.31 -14.18
C GLU A 272 -2.87 10.62 -14.10
N ILE A 273 -1.54 10.53 -14.13
CA ILE A 273 -0.65 11.71 -14.20
C ILE A 273 -0.31 12.14 -15.62
N SER A 274 -0.54 11.27 -16.61
CA SER A 274 -0.26 11.51 -18.02
C SER A 274 -1.39 10.99 -18.89
N LYS A 275 -1.74 11.75 -19.92
CA LYS A 275 -2.81 11.41 -20.86
C LYS A 275 -2.43 10.19 -21.73
N LYS A 276 -3.32 9.20 -21.78
CA LYS A 276 -3.30 8.10 -22.76
C LYS A 276 -4.07 8.46 -24.05
N SER A 277 -3.98 7.62 -25.08
CA SER A 277 -4.75 7.82 -26.32
C SER A 277 -6.24 7.62 -26.09
N TRP A 278 -7.06 8.09 -27.03
CA TRP A 278 -8.51 7.89 -26.96
C TRP A 278 -8.87 6.40 -26.99
N GLU A 279 -8.27 5.67 -27.92
CA GLU A 279 -8.48 4.25 -28.17
C GLU A 279 -8.09 3.41 -26.95
N GLU A 280 -7.01 3.79 -26.28
CA GLU A 280 -6.57 3.12 -25.07
C GLU A 280 -7.58 3.32 -23.93
N TYR A 281 -8.05 4.54 -23.68
CA TYR A 281 -9.08 4.77 -22.68
C TYR A 281 -10.40 4.08 -23.03
N ASP A 282 -10.78 4.07 -24.32
CA ASP A 282 -12.02 3.43 -24.76
C ASP A 282 -11.99 1.91 -24.54
N ALA A 283 -10.84 1.26 -24.83
CA ALA A 283 -10.62 -0.16 -24.56
C ALA A 283 -10.62 -0.47 -23.05
N ILE A 284 -9.98 0.38 -22.23
CA ILE A 284 -10.00 0.25 -20.76
C ILE A 284 -11.44 0.34 -20.26
N PHE A 285 -12.20 1.37 -20.65
CA PHE A 285 -13.57 1.57 -20.16
C PHE A 285 -14.52 0.48 -20.60
N ALA A 286 -14.34 -0.09 -21.79
CA ALA A 286 -15.08 -1.28 -22.22
C ALA A 286 -14.84 -2.46 -21.28
N THR A 287 -13.57 -2.65 -20.92
CA THR A 287 -13.12 -3.74 -20.03
C THR A 287 -13.67 -3.54 -18.63
N LEU A 288 -13.61 -2.31 -18.10
CA LEU A 288 -14.20 -1.95 -16.81
C LEU A 288 -15.73 -2.10 -16.83
N ALA A 289 -16.41 -1.73 -17.91
CA ALA A 289 -17.85 -1.90 -18.01
C ALA A 289 -18.28 -3.36 -17.95
N ALA A 290 -17.53 -4.26 -18.61
CA ALA A 290 -17.77 -5.69 -18.50
C ALA A 290 -17.54 -6.21 -17.08
N GLU A 291 -16.41 -5.86 -16.46
CA GLU A 291 -16.02 -6.30 -15.11
C GLU A 291 -17.01 -5.80 -14.05
N LEU A 292 -17.39 -4.51 -14.08
CA LEU A 292 -18.28 -3.91 -13.09
C LEU A 292 -19.75 -4.31 -13.30
N LYS A 293 -20.15 -4.68 -14.54
CA LYS A 293 -21.46 -5.28 -14.80
C LYS A 293 -21.57 -6.65 -14.14
N GLU A 294 -20.54 -7.49 -14.27
CA GLU A 294 -20.45 -8.76 -13.55
C GLU A 294 -20.43 -8.52 -12.04
N GLY A 295 -19.56 -7.62 -11.56
CA GLY A 295 -19.48 -7.18 -10.17
C GLY A 295 -19.04 -8.27 -9.18
N SER A 296 -18.40 -9.33 -9.68
CA SER A 296 -17.91 -10.44 -8.87
C SER A 296 -16.67 -10.08 -8.05
N ILE A 297 -15.82 -9.17 -8.54
CA ILE A 297 -14.58 -8.78 -7.88
C ILE A 297 -14.54 -7.30 -7.52
N TYR A 298 -15.07 -6.42 -8.37
CA TYR A 298 -15.08 -4.96 -8.14
C TYR A 298 -16.49 -4.39 -8.19
N ASP A 299 -16.77 -3.46 -7.29
CA ASP A 299 -17.99 -2.65 -7.26
C ASP A 299 -17.86 -1.39 -8.13
N ARG A 300 -16.72 -0.71 -7.98
CA ARG A 300 -16.45 0.60 -8.57
C ARG A 300 -15.00 0.73 -9.03
N ALA A 301 -14.82 1.56 -10.05
CA ALA A 301 -13.54 2.10 -10.49
C ALA A 301 -13.40 3.58 -10.05
N ILE A 302 -12.26 3.92 -9.47
CA ILE A 302 -11.95 5.27 -8.99
C ILE A 302 -10.71 5.77 -9.71
N TYR A 303 -10.84 6.88 -10.43
CA TYR A 303 -9.72 7.52 -11.11
C TYR A 303 -9.31 8.78 -10.36
N PHE A 304 -8.03 8.88 -10.01
CA PHE A 304 -7.40 10.09 -9.49
C PHE A 304 -6.55 10.73 -10.58
N THR A 305 -6.92 11.93 -11.02
CA THR A 305 -6.32 12.56 -12.21
C THR A 305 -5.48 13.79 -11.85
N HIS A 306 -4.37 13.97 -12.56
CA HIS A 306 -3.64 15.23 -12.60
C HIS A 306 -4.28 16.19 -13.62
N GLY A 307 -4.87 17.27 -13.11
CA GLY A 307 -5.42 18.35 -13.95
C GLY A 307 -6.76 18.06 -14.63
N VAL A 308 -7.39 19.14 -15.11
CA VAL A 308 -8.75 19.10 -15.69
C VAL A 308 -8.80 18.47 -17.09
N GLN A 309 -7.68 18.43 -17.81
CA GLN A 309 -7.64 17.93 -19.18
C GLN A 309 -7.83 16.41 -19.24
N ILE A 310 -7.18 15.67 -18.33
CA ILE A 310 -7.29 14.21 -18.24
C ILE A 310 -8.72 13.84 -17.82
N SER A 311 -9.22 14.43 -16.74
CA SER A 311 -10.59 14.17 -16.28
C SER A 311 -11.65 14.52 -17.35
N SER A 312 -11.50 15.63 -18.08
CA SER A 312 -12.39 15.97 -19.19
C SER A 312 -12.32 14.97 -20.34
N LEU A 313 -11.13 14.45 -20.65
CA LEU A 313 -10.97 13.41 -21.66
C LEU A 313 -11.65 12.10 -21.25
N LEU A 314 -11.42 11.62 -20.02
CA LEU A 314 -12.07 10.43 -19.48
C LEU A 314 -13.59 10.55 -19.57
N ARG A 315 -14.15 11.69 -19.15
CA ARG A 315 -15.60 11.96 -19.26
C ARG A 315 -16.11 11.88 -20.70
N ARG A 316 -15.37 12.46 -21.66
CA ARG A 316 -15.74 12.38 -23.08
C ARG A 316 -15.65 10.96 -23.65
N VAL A 317 -14.63 10.19 -23.26
CA VAL A 317 -14.49 8.78 -23.68
C VAL A 317 -15.63 7.94 -23.12
N ASN A 318 -15.97 8.09 -21.83
CA ASN A 318 -17.13 7.42 -21.23
C ASN A 318 -18.42 7.71 -22.01
N ALA A 319 -18.70 9.00 -22.25
CA ALA A 319 -19.93 9.44 -22.90
C ALA A 319 -20.01 8.98 -24.37
N ARG A 320 -18.96 9.23 -25.17
CA ARG A 320 -18.97 8.89 -26.60
C ARG A 320 -18.85 7.39 -26.86
N GLY A 321 -18.13 6.67 -26.00
CA GLY A 321 -18.06 5.21 -26.02
C GLY A 321 -19.32 4.52 -25.48
N SER A 322 -20.28 5.28 -24.96
CA SER A 322 -21.56 4.80 -24.39
C SER A 322 -21.37 3.74 -23.30
N HIS A 323 -20.35 3.91 -22.46
CA HIS A 323 -20.01 2.93 -21.41
C HIS A 323 -20.91 3.03 -20.18
N GLY A 324 -21.53 4.18 -19.94
CA GLY A 324 -22.49 4.40 -18.85
C GLY A 324 -21.92 4.34 -17.43
N LEU A 325 -20.59 4.32 -17.27
CA LEU A 325 -19.94 4.05 -15.99
C LEU A 325 -20.05 5.23 -15.02
N ILE A 326 -19.97 6.47 -15.53
CA ILE A 326 -20.06 7.66 -14.68
C ILE A 326 -21.50 7.87 -14.22
N GLU A 327 -22.44 7.69 -15.14
CA GLU A 327 -23.87 7.86 -14.91
C GLU A 327 -24.41 6.83 -13.91
N SER A 328 -23.94 5.58 -13.99
CA SER A 328 -24.28 4.52 -13.02
C SER A 328 -23.58 4.67 -11.67
N GLY A 329 -22.63 5.60 -11.54
CA GLY A 329 -21.80 5.77 -10.35
C GLY A 329 -20.71 4.71 -10.17
N GLN A 330 -20.56 3.79 -11.13
CA GLN A 330 -19.56 2.74 -11.16
C GLN A 330 -18.15 3.29 -11.45
N LEU A 331 -18.03 4.43 -12.11
CA LEU A 331 -16.78 5.17 -12.30
C LEU A 331 -16.88 6.53 -11.60
N ARG A 332 -15.94 6.80 -10.68
CA ARG A 332 -15.79 8.13 -10.07
C ARG A 332 -14.41 8.71 -10.40
N ILE A 333 -14.38 10.00 -10.73
CA ILE A 333 -13.16 10.71 -11.12
C ILE A 333 -12.92 11.84 -10.12
N PHE A 334 -11.77 11.82 -9.46
CA PHE A 334 -11.33 12.80 -8.48
C PHE A 334 -10.01 13.46 -8.90
N PRO A 335 -9.75 14.71 -8.47
CA PRO A 335 -8.42 15.28 -8.58
C PRO A 335 -7.43 14.57 -7.65
N LEU A 336 -6.16 14.50 -8.04
CA LEU A 336 -5.07 14.23 -7.10
C LEU A 336 -4.92 15.44 -6.18
N LEU A 337 -4.98 15.19 -4.87
CA LEU A 337 -4.89 16.22 -3.83
C LEU A 337 -3.73 15.89 -2.87
N HIS A 338 -3.10 16.94 -2.35
CA HIS A 338 -2.23 16.89 -1.18
C HIS A 338 -3.02 16.52 0.08
N ARG A 339 -2.29 16.23 1.16
CA ARG A 339 -2.81 15.98 2.51
C ARG A 339 -3.78 17.07 3.00
N ASP A 340 -3.54 18.33 2.64
CA ASP A 340 -4.34 19.48 3.07
C ASP A 340 -5.57 19.73 2.18
N GLY A 341 -5.78 18.89 1.17
CA GLY A 341 -6.89 19.00 0.21
C GLY A 341 -6.60 19.92 -0.97
N THR A 342 -5.41 20.52 -1.07
CA THR A 342 -5.04 21.32 -2.24
C THR A 342 -4.70 20.45 -3.44
N PRO A 343 -5.00 20.86 -4.69
CA PRO A 343 -4.67 20.08 -5.88
C PRO A 343 -3.17 19.89 -6.06
N PHE A 344 -2.76 18.69 -6.48
CA PHE A 344 -1.36 18.40 -6.79
C PHE A 344 -0.93 19.11 -8.07
N ILE A 345 0.12 19.93 -8.03
CA ILE A 345 0.66 20.65 -9.18
C ILE A 345 2.11 20.24 -9.41
N PHE A 346 2.41 19.61 -10.56
CA PHE A 346 3.78 19.33 -10.95
C PHE A 346 4.48 20.63 -11.35
N ASN A 347 5.39 21.10 -10.50
CA ASN A 347 6.31 22.18 -10.88
C ASN A 347 7.35 21.62 -11.85
N ASN A 348 7.08 21.75 -13.16
CA ASN A 348 8.02 21.35 -14.23
C ASN A 348 9.23 22.29 -14.38
N ARG A 349 9.50 23.14 -13.39
CA ARG A 349 10.66 24.03 -13.40
C ARG A 349 11.87 23.23 -12.92
N VAL A 350 12.72 22.82 -13.86
CA VAL A 350 14.08 22.36 -13.55
C VAL A 350 14.89 23.61 -13.20
N PRO A 351 15.41 23.76 -11.96
CA PRO A 351 16.34 24.82 -11.68
C PRO A 351 17.61 24.53 -12.49
N VAL A 352 17.86 25.32 -13.52
CA VAL A 352 19.17 25.36 -14.18
C VAL A 352 20.05 26.15 -13.22
N GLY A 353 21.07 25.50 -12.66
CA GLY A 353 21.88 26.05 -11.58
C GLY A 353 22.45 27.43 -11.92
N GLY A 354 22.21 28.40 -11.05
CA GLY A 354 23.10 29.55 -10.88
C GLY A 354 24.13 29.18 -9.83
N ASN A 355 25.40 29.36 -10.15
CA ASN A 355 26.53 29.25 -9.22
C ASN A 355 26.38 30.23 -8.05
#